data_AF-A0A418GBB0-F1
#
_entry.id   AF-A0A418GBB0-F1
#
_cell.length_a   1.000
_cell.length_b   1.000
_cell.length_c   1.000
_cell.angle_alpha   90.00
_cell.angle_beta   90.00
_cell.angle_gamma   90.00
#
_symmetry.space_group_name_H-M   'P 1'
#
loop_
_entity.id
_entity.type
_entity.pdbx_description
1 polymer ?
#
loop_
_entity_poly.entity_id
_entity_poly.type
_entity_poly.pdbx_seq_one_letter_code
_entity_poly.pdbx_strand_id
1 'polypeptide(L)'
;KSGIQGEELGPTEGIQPEEVEWQTAAIEGKLDLLVTLDFRMSSTCLFSDIVLPTATWYEKDDMNTSDMHPFIHPLSAAVDPAWESRSDWEIYKGIAKAFSQVCIGHLGKETDVVLQPLLHDSPAELSQPCEVLDWRKGECDLIPGKTAPNIVAVERDYP
;
A
#
# COMPACT_ATOMS: atom_id res chain seq x y z
N LYS A 1 26.92 7.08 1.24
CA LYS A 1 26.94 7.71 2.59
C LYS A 1 25.54 8.22 2.87
N SER A 2 24.98 7.90 4.04
CA SER A 2 23.65 8.36 4.44
C SER A 2 23.58 9.89 4.42
N GLY A 3 22.44 10.45 4.00
CA GLY A 3 22.17 11.90 4.07
C GLY A 3 21.79 12.37 5.47
N ILE A 4 21.56 11.45 6.40
CA ILE A 4 21.19 11.72 7.79
C ILE A 4 22.41 12.25 8.54
N GLN A 5 22.26 13.38 9.23
CA GLN A 5 23.34 14.06 9.97
C GLN A 5 23.28 13.82 11.50
N GLY A 6 22.11 13.43 12.02
CA GLY A 6 21.91 13.14 13.44
C GLY A 6 22.27 11.71 13.81
N GLU A 7 22.50 11.48 15.09
CA GLU A 7 22.74 10.14 15.64
C GLU A 7 21.42 9.41 15.88
N GLU A 8 21.44 8.09 15.71
CA GLU A 8 20.34 7.22 16.12
C GLU A 8 20.26 7.08 17.64
N LEU A 9 19.13 6.63 18.17
CA LEU A 9 19.02 6.32 19.60
C LEU A 9 20.02 5.19 19.92
N GLY A 10 21.00 5.46 20.79
CA GLY A 10 22.05 4.48 21.09
C GLY A 10 21.55 3.32 21.97
N PRO A 11 22.29 2.19 22.04
CA PRO A 11 21.96 1.05 22.91
C PRO A 11 21.95 1.37 24.41
N THR A 12 22.51 2.51 24.82
CA THR A 12 22.71 2.88 26.23
C THR A 12 22.15 4.25 26.61
N GLU A 13 21.59 5.02 25.66
CA GLU A 13 21.08 6.37 25.92
C GLU A 13 19.66 6.52 25.35
N GLY A 14 18.66 6.28 26.20
CA GLY A 14 17.25 6.50 25.86
C GLY A 14 16.29 5.48 26.47
N ILE A 15 15.01 5.83 26.50
CA ILE A 15 13.92 4.89 26.81
C ILE A 15 13.69 4.08 25.54
N GLN A 16 13.92 2.76 25.62
CA GLN A 16 13.65 1.83 24.52
C GLN A 16 12.16 1.49 24.44
N PRO A 17 11.63 1.14 23.25
CA PRO A 17 10.26 0.68 23.12
C PRO A 17 10.06 -0.66 23.84
N GLU A 18 8.90 -0.82 24.48
CA GLU A 18 8.52 -2.07 25.19
C GLU A 18 7.80 -3.07 24.27
N GLU A 19 7.20 -2.59 23.18
CA GLU A 19 6.32 -3.38 22.28
C GLU A 19 6.98 -3.68 20.92
N VAL A 20 8.21 -3.21 20.70
CA VAL A 20 8.96 -3.37 19.43
C VAL A 20 10.37 -3.82 19.75
N GLU A 21 10.87 -4.81 19.02
CA GLU A 21 12.25 -5.27 19.17
C GLU A 21 13.24 -4.17 18.75
N TRP A 22 14.16 -3.83 19.66
CA TRP A 22 15.25 -2.90 19.39
C TRP A 22 16.46 -3.63 18.80
N GLN A 23 16.99 -3.13 17.69
CA GLN A 23 18.20 -3.64 17.05
C GLN A 23 19.22 -2.51 16.87
N THR A 24 20.49 -2.77 17.20
CA THR A 24 21.57 -1.77 17.15
C THR A 24 22.03 -1.42 15.74
N ALA A 25 21.87 -2.32 14.77
CA ALA A 25 22.11 -2.01 13.37
C ALA A 25 20.77 -1.91 12.65
N ALA A 26 20.52 -0.78 12.00
CA ALA A 26 19.33 -0.61 11.18
C ALA A 26 19.34 -1.60 10.00
N ILE A 27 18.20 -2.22 9.72
CA ILE A 27 18.01 -2.96 8.47
C ILE A 27 17.86 -1.93 7.34
N GLU A 28 18.87 -1.86 6.48
CA GLU A 28 18.89 -1.01 5.29
C GLU A 28 18.41 -1.78 4.05
N GLY A 29 17.97 -1.05 3.02
CA GLY A 29 17.67 -1.65 1.71
C GLY A 29 16.51 -2.65 1.69
N LYS A 30 15.48 -2.45 2.54
CA LYS A 30 14.35 -3.39 2.69
C LYS A 30 13.51 -3.62 1.42
N LEU A 31 13.60 -2.72 0.44
CA LEU A 31 12.86 -2.85 -0.81
C LEU A 31 13.68 -3.71 -1.77
N ASP A 32 13.22 -4.93 -2.04
CA ASP A 32 13.85 -5.81 -3.04
C ASP A 32 13.61 -5.34 -4.48
N LEU A 33 12.53 -4.59 -4.71
CA LEU A 33 12.17 -4.03 -6.01
C LEU A 33 11.35 -2.74 -5.87
N LEU A 34 11.81 -1.66 -6.49
CA LEU A 34 11.09 -0.40 -6.61
C LEU A 34 10.73 -0.11 -8.08
N VAL A 35 9.43 -0.16 -8.40
CA VAL A 35 8.90 0.15 -9.73
C VAL A 35 8.12 1.46 -9.68
N THR A 36 8.45 2.40 -10.56
CA THR A 36 7.77 3.69 -10.67
C THR A 36 7.17 3.90 -12.06
N LEU A 37 5.93 4.37 -12.11
CA LEU A 37 5.25 4.81 -13.34
C LEU A 37 5.25 6.34 -13.35
N ASP A 38 5.84 6.94 -14.38
CA ASP A 38 5.88 8.40 -14.52
C ASP A 38 6.03 8.79 -16.00
N PHE A 39 5.46 9.93 -16.37
CA PHE A 39 5.61 10.50 -17.72
C PHE A 39 6.84 11.42 -17.82
N ARG A 40 7.50 11.69 -16.68
CA ARG A 40 8.77 12.42 -16.60
C ARG A 40 9.74 11.71 -15.67
N MET A 41 11.05 11.91 -15.88
CA MET A 41 12.08 11.41 -14.97
C MET A 41 12.09 12.21 -13.65
N SER A 42 11.21 11.84 -12.72
CA SER A 42 11.16 12.43 -11.37
C SER A 42 12.31 11.92 -10.50
N SER A 43 12.52 12.57 -9.34
CA SER A 43 13.53 12.10 -8.38
C SER A 43 13.24 10.66 -7.94
N THR A 44 11.98 10.26 -7.77
CA THR A 44 11.62 8.87 -7.45
C THR A 44 12.06 7.91 -8.55
N CYS A 45 11.83 8.26 -9.82
CA CYS A 45 12.28 7.45 -10.96
C CYS A 45 13.80 7.27 -10.95
N LEU A 46 14.56 8.31 -10.60
CA LEU A 46 16.03 8.26 -10.54
C LEU A 46 16.55 7.25 -9.50
N PHE A 47 15.77 6.98 -8.45
CA PHE A 47 16.11 5.99 -7.41
C PHE A 47 15.37 4.65 -7.59
N SER A 48 14.58 4.47 -8.66
CA SER A 48 13.84 3.24 -8.92
C SER A 48 14.65 2.23 -9.72
N ASP A 49 14.36 0.94 -9.54
CA ASP A 49 14.98 -0.15 -10.31
C ASP A 49 14.36 -0.27 -11.70
N ILE A 50 13.04 -0.04 -11.80
CA ILE A 50 12.28 -0.06 -13.05
C ILE A 50 11.44 1.20 -13.15
N VAL A 51 11.52 1.85 -14.32
CA VAL A 51 10.68 3.00 -14.66
C VAL A 51 9.83 2.63 -15.87
N LEU A 52 8.51 2.75 -15.73
CA LEU A 52 7.55 2.49 -16.79
C LEU A 52 6.95 3.81 -17.30
N PRO A 53 7.00 4.09 -18.62
CA PRO A 53 6.48 5.34 -19.16
C PRO A 53 4.94 5.34 -19.11
N THR A 54 4.37 6.16 -18.23
CA THR A 54 2.91 6.36 -18.22
C THR A 54 2.48 7.49 -19.16
N ALA A 55 1.24 7.44 -19.65
CA ALA A 55 0.66 8.48 -20.49
C ALA A 55 0.42 9.77 -19.69
N THR A 56 0.60 10.93 -20.33
CA THR A 56 0.23 12.20 -19.72
C THR A 56 -1.29 12.34 -19.59
N TRP A 57 -1.74 13.39 -18.90
CA TRP A 57 -3.18 13.65 -18.72
C TRP A 57 -3.94 13.94 -20.02
N TYR A 58 -3.24 14.29 -21.10
CA TYR A 58 -3.84 14.58 -22.41
C TYR A 58 -3.81 13.38 -23.37
N GLU A 59 -3.41 12.21 -22.88
CA GLU A 59 -3.21 11.01 -23.70
C GLU A 59 -3.99 9.81 -23.14
N LYS A 60 -4.91 10.03 -22.18
CA LYS A 60 -5.71 8.98 -21.56
C LYS A 60 -7.10 9.45 -21.17
N ASP A 61 -8.02 8.50 -21.09
CA ASP A 61 -9.37 8.71 -20.58
C ASP A 61 -9.42 8.40 -19.08
N ASP A 62 -9.95 9.34 -18.29
CA ASP A 62 -10.15 9.20 -16.84
C ASP A 62 -11.21 10.21 -16.35
N MET A 63 -11.47 10.28 -15.05
CA MET A 63 -12.36 11.28 -14.42
C MET A 63 -11.64 12.07 -13.34
N ASN A 64 -12.07 13.33 -13.14
CA ASN A 64 -11.57 14.19 -12.08
C ASN A 64 -12.72 14.90 -11.35
N THR A 65 -12.55 15.06 -10.04
CA THR A 65 -13.41 15.80 -9.11
C THR A 65 -12.55 16.55 -8.10
N SER A 66 -13.09 17.59 -7.47
CA SER A 66 -12.42 18.33 -6.38
C SER A 66 -13.45 18.83 -5.36
N ASP A 67 -13.03 18.97 -4.10
CA ASP A 67 -13.81 19.58 -3.01
C ASP A 67 -14.32 20.98 -3.34
N MET A 68 -13.63 21.71 -4.21
CA MET A 68 -13.89 23.13 -4.50
C MET A 68 -15.17 23.37 -5.30
N HIS A 69 -15.72 22.35 -5.97
CA HIS A 69 -16.91 22.48 -6.81
C HIS A 69 -17.64 21.14 -6.99
N PRO A 70 -18.96 21.14 -7.28
CA PRO A 70 -19.74 19.91 -7.43
C PRO A 70 -19.66 19.28 -8.82
N PHE A 71 -18.72 19.69 -9.68
CA PHE A 71 -18.58 19.15 -11.03
C PHE A 71 -17.65 17.94 -11.08
N ILE A 72 -18.09 16.93 -11.84
CA ILE A 72 -17.26 15.84 -12.34
C ILE A 72 -17.01 16.06 -13.83
N HIS A 73 -15.77 15.89 -14.28
CA HIS A 73 -15.41 16.04 -15.69
C HIS A 73 -14.29 15.08 -16.09
N PRO A 74 -14.18 14.73 -17.38
CA PRO A 74 -13.20 13.75 -17.83
C PRO A 74 -11.80 14.35 -18.02
N LEU A 75 -10.80 13.47 -18.02
CA LEU A 75 -9.61 13.58 -18.87
C LEU A 75 -9.94 12.84 -20.17
N SER A 76 -9.46 13.35 -21.30
CA SER A 76 -9.67 12.70 -22.60
C SER A 76 -8.38 12.68 -23.39
N ALA A 77 -8.13 11.56 -24.06
CA ALA A 77 -7.00 11.44 -24.96
C ALA A 77 -7.18 12.38 -26.17
N ALA A 78 -6.42 13.47 -26.17
CA ALA A 78 -6.34 14.38 -27.32
C ALA A 78 -5.62 13.71 -28.50
N VAL A 79 -4.64 12.85 -28.18
CA VAL A 79 -3.87 12.00 -29.09
C VAL A 79 -3.54 10.70 -28.37
N ASP A 80 -3.13 9.68 -29.13
CA ASP A 80 -2.58 8.46 -28.54
C ASP A 80 -1.30 8.76 -27.73
N PRO A 81 -1.02 8.01 -26.64
CA PRO A 81 0.18 8.18 -25.85
C PRO A 81 1.46 8.15 -26.70
N ALA A 82 2.31 9.17 -26.55
CA ALA A 82 3.53 9.27 -27.32
C ALA A 82 4.52 8.11 -27.02
N TRP A 83 5.23 7.68 -28.06
CA TRP A 83 6.22 6.59 -28.00
C TRP A 83 5.64 5.27 -27.47
N GLU A 84 6.25 4.69 -26.45
CA GLU A 84 5.85 3.43 -25.83
C GLU A 84 5.06 3.64 -24.53
N SER A 85 4.65 4.89 -24.25
CA SER A 85 3.86 5.19 -23.07
C SER A 85 2.49 4.53 -23.13
N ARG A 86 1.94 4.22 -21.96
CA ARG A 86 0.61 3.61 -21.81
C ARG A 86 -0.08 4.25 -20.62
N SER A 87 -1.41 4.28 -20.60
CA SER A 87 -2.13 4.72 -19.39
C SER A 87 -1.82 3.77 -18.22
N ASP A 88 -1.89 4.28 -16.98
CA ASP A 88 -1.66 3.46 -15.78
C ASP A 88 -2.56 2.21 -15.78
N TRP A 89 -3.79 2.35 -16.26
CA TRP A 89 -4.74 1.27 -16.45
C TRP A 89 -4.22 0.16 -17.36
N GLU A 90 -3.72 0.50 -18.55
CA GLU A 90 -3.19 -0.50 -19.48
C GLU A 90 -1.86 -1.10 -18.99
N ILE A 91 -1.05 -0.33 -18.25
CA ILE A 91 0.18 -0.84 -17.63
C ILE A 91 -0.18 -1.92 -16.59
N TYR A 92 -1.03 -1.61 -15.61
CA TYR A 92 -1.43 -2.58 -14.59
C TYR A 92 -2.20 -3.76 -15.17
N LYS A 93 -3.04 -3.55 -16.19
CA LYS A 93 -3.68 -4.66 -16.92
C LYS A 93 -2.65 -5.58 -17.58
N GLY A 94 -1.60 -5.01 -18.19
CA GLY A 94 -0.49 -5.78 -18.76
C GLY A 94 0.27 -6.58 -17.71
N ILE A 95 0.56 -5.96 -16.56
CA ILE A 95 1.20 -6.63 -15.42
C ILE A 95 0.32 -7.76 -14.89
N ALA A 96 -0.97 -7.52 -14.67
CA ALA A 96 -1.91 -8.54 -14.22
C ALA A 96 -1.97 -9.73 -15.18
N LYS A 97 -2.01 -9.48 -16.50
CA LYS A 97 -1.98 -10.54 -17.51
C LYS A 97 -0.69 -11.36 -17.44
N ALA A 98 0.47 -10.72 -17.25
CA ALA A 98 1.74 -11.42 -17.11
C ALA A 98 1.78 -12.21 -15.79
N PHE A 99 1.30 -11.62 -14.70
CA PHE A 99 1.22 -12.25 -13.39
C PHE A 99 0.37 -13.54 -13.43
N SER A 100 -0.83 -13.49 -14.02
CA SER A 100 -1.71 -14.65 -14.21
C SER A 100 -1.04 -15.82 -14.96
N GLN A 101 -0.09 -15.52 -15.83
CA GLN A 101 0.67 -16.57 -16.54
C GLN A 101 1.83 -17.11 -15.71
N VAL A 102 2.53 -16.23 -15.00
CA VAL A 102 3.74 -16.58 -14.23
C VAL A 102 3.41 -17.25 -12.90
N CYS A 103 2.25 -16.98 -12.31
CA CYS A 103 1.85 -17.55 -11.02
C CYS A 103 1.49 -19.05 -11.11
N ILE A 104 1.19 -19.58 -12.30
CA ILE A 104 0.72 -20.96 -12.49
C ILE A 104 1.79 -21.95 -12.01
N GLY A 105 1.39 -22.87 -11.13
CA GLY A 105 2.28 -23.84 -10.50
C GLY A 105 2.94 -23.33 -9.21
N HIS A 106 2.77 -22.04 -8.89
CA HIS A 106 3.23 -21.43 -7.63
C HIS A 106 2.05 -20.97 -6.76
N LEU A 107 1.01 -20.38 -7.36
CA LEU A 107 -0.20 -19.90 -6.69
C LEU A 107 -1.44 -20.31 -7.51
N GLY A 108 -2.47 -20.82 -6.83
CA GLY A 108 -3.73 -21.27 -7.43
C GLY A 108 -4.94 -20.59 -6.79
N LYS A 109 -5.85 -21.39 -6.24
CA LYS A 109 -6.97 -20.90 -5.41
C LYS A 109 -6.54 -20.98 -3.95
N GLU A 110 -6.27 -19.83 -3.37
CA GLU A 110 -5.71 -19.74 -2.01
C GLU A 110 -6.68 -19.05 -1.06
N THR A 111 -6.65 -19.47 0.20
CA THR A 111 -7.34 -18.80 1.31
C THR A 111 -6.37 -17.88 2.02
N ASP A 112 -6.58 -16.57 1.94
CA ASP A 112 -5.79 -15.55 2.63
C ASP A 112 -6.49 -15.10 3.93
N VAL A 113 -5.71 -14.78 4.96
CA VAL A 113 -6.22 -14.29 6.25
C VAL A 113 -5.92 -12.80 6.37
N VAL A 114 -6.96 -11.98 6.21
CA VAL A 114 -6.86 -10.51 6.21
C VAL A 114 -7.34 -9.95 7.55
N LEU A 115 -6.51 -9.11 8.16
CA LEU A 115 -6.90 -8.33 9.33
C LEU A 115 -7.56 -7.02 8.88
N GLN A 116 -8.83 -6.83 9.22
CA GLN A 116 -9.57 -5.61 8.91
C GLN A 116 -9.85 -4.83 10.20
N PRO A 117 -9.41 -3.57 10.31
CA PRO A 117 -9.67 -2.77 11.51
C PRO A 117 -11.17 -2.54 11.72
N LEU A 118 -11.50 -2.06 12.93
CA LEU A 118 -12.85 -1.61 13.24
C LEU A 118 -13.12 -0.34 12.44
N LEU A 119 -14.16 -0.36 11.60
CA LEU A 119 -14.47 0.75 10.70
C LEU A 119 -15.55 1.65 11.30
N HIS A 120 -15.42 2.95 11.08
CA HIS A 120 -16.54 3.89 11.20
C HIS A 120 -17.62 3.59 10.15
N ASP A 121 -18.84 4.06 10.37
CA ASP A 121 -20.02 3.80 9.54
C ASP A 121 -20.31 2.29 9.40
N SER A 122 -19.94 1.52 10.42
CA SER A 122 -20.21 0.09 10.54
C SER A 122 -20.66 -0.25 11.96
N PRO A 123 -21.41 -1.34 12.20
CA PRO A 123 -21.78 -1.74 13.56
C PRO A 123 -20.59 -1.90 14.52
N ALA A 124 -19.40 -2.19 13.99
CA ALA A 124 -18.18 -2.36 14.78
C ALA A 124 -17.60 -1.03 15.32
N GLU A 125 -18.13 0.13 14.88
CA GLU A 125 -17.72 1.42 15.43
C GLU A 125 -18.06 1.54 16.92
N LEU A 126 -19.12 0.84 17.37
CA LEU A 126 -19.55 0.74 18.77
C LEU A 126 -18.75 -0.33 19.53
N SER A 127 -17.42 -0.20 19.54
CA SER A 127 -16.49 -1.20 20.05
C SER A 127 -16.30 -1.16 21.57
N GLN A 128 -15.47 -0.24 22.07
CA GLN A 128 -15.15 -0.05 23.49
C GLN A 128 -15.71 1.31 23.97
N PRO A 129 -16.94 1.35 24.54
CA PRO A 129 -17.66 2.60 24.74
C PRO A 129 -17.21 3.43 25.95
N CYS A 130 -16.53 2.83 26.93
CA CYS A 130 -16.25 3.48 28.22
C CYS A 130 -14.76 3.59 28.53
N GLU A 131 -14.00 2.54 28.26
CA GLU A 131 -12.59 2.41 28.62
C GLU A 131 -11.81 1.79 27.46
N VAL A 132 -10.49 1.95 27.49
CA VAL A 132 -9.58 1.30 26.55
C VAL A 132 -8.98 0.09 27.25
N LEU A 133 -9.25 -1.10 26.76
CA LEU A 133 -8.75 -2.37 27.26
C LEU A 133 -7.85 -3.03 26.20
N ASP A 134 -6.65 -3.45 26.61
CA ASP A 134 -5.70 -4.19 25.77
C ASP A 134 -5.76 -5.70 26.09
N TRP A 135 -6.21 -6.48 25.11
CA TRP A 135 -6.28 -7.93 25.23
C TRP A 135 -4.90 -8.59 25.42
N ARG A 136 -3.81 -7.98 24.94
CA ARG A 136 -2.44 -8.50 25.12
C ARG A 136 -1.98 -8.42 26.57
N LYS A 137 -2.54 -7.49 27.34
CA LYS A 137 -2.29 -7.31 28.77
C LYS A 137 -3.26 -8.12 29.65
N GLY A 138 -4.18 -8.87 29.04
CA GLY A 138 -5.20 -9.63 29.75
C GLY A 138 -6.32 -8.78 30.34
N GLU A 139 -6.48 -7.53 29.89
CA GLU A 139 -7.52 -6.61 30.38
C GLU A 139 -8.90 -6.92 29.80
N CYS A 140 -8.95 -7.64 28.67
CA CYS A 140 -10.16 -8.16 28.05
C CYS A 140 -9.86 -9.39 27.18
N ASP A 141 -10.90 -10.09 26.72
CA ASP A 141 -10.78 -11.17 25.74
C ASP A 141 -10.44 -10.62 24.34
N LEU A 142 -9.72 -11.40 23.54
CA LEU A 142 -9.51 -11.11 22.11
C LEU A 142 -10.79 -11.48 21.33
N ILE A 143 -11.56 -10.46 20.95
CA ILE A 143 -12.82 -10.60 20.21
C ILE A 143 -12.66 -9.86 18.88
N PRO A 144 -12.48 -10.58 17.75
CA PRO A 144 -12.41 -9.97 16.42
C PRO A 144 -13.65 -9.13 16.12
N GLY A 145 -13.45 -7.91 15.64
CA GLY A 145 -14.55 -6.98 15.35
C GLY A 145 -15.06 -6.20 16.58
N LYS A 146 -14.39 -6.33 17.74
CA LYS A 146 -14.75 -5.57 18.95
C LYS A 146 -13.54 -5.09 19.76
N THR A 147 -12.71 -6.01 20.25
CA THR A 147 -11.49 -5.68 21.04
C THR A 147 -10.22 -5.91 20.23
N ALA A 148 -10.33 -6.49 19.04
CA ALA A 148 -9.28 -6.68 18.06
C ALA A 148 -9.83 -6.46 16.63
N PRO A 149 -8.96 -6.30 15.60
CA PRO A 149 -9.39 -6.30 14.20
C PRO A 149 -10.24 -7.53 13.85
N ASN A 150 -11.14 -7.40 12.87
CA ASN A 150 -11.75 -8.56 12.25
C ASN A 150 -10.67 -9.45 11.62
N ILE A 151 -10.85 -10.76 11.68
CA ILE A 151 -9.99 -11.76 11.04
C ILE A 151 -10.82 -12.40 9.94
N VAL A 152 -10.53 -12.06 8.68
CA VAL A 152 -11.37 -12.39 7.53
C VAL A 152 -10.64 -13.37 6.62
N ALA A 153 -11.31 -14.48 6.28
CA ALA A 153 -10.84 -15.38 5.23
C ALA A 153 -11.26 -14.84 3.85
N VAL A 154 -10.29 -14.65 2.95
CA VAL A 154 -10.49 -14.14 1.60
C VAL A 154 -9.97 -15.16 0.60
N GLU A 155 -10.86 -15.69 -0.24
CA GLU A 155 -10.47 -16.57 -1.34
C GLU A 155 -9.89 -15.74 -2.49
N ARG A 156 -8.71 -16.12 -2.98
CA ARG A 156 -8.02 -15.49 -4.11
C ARG A 156 -7.77 -16.53 -5.20
N ASP A 157 -8.31 -16.29 -6.39
CA ASP A 157 -8.02 -17.06 -7.60
C ASP A 157 -6.91 -16.33 -8.37
N TYR A 158 -5.67 -16.78 -8.23
CA TYR A 158 -4.49 -16.11 -8.78
C TYR A 158 -4.30 -16.29 -10.30
N PRO A 159 -4.58 -17.46 -10.91
CA PRO A 159 -4.47 -17.67 -12.36
C PRO A 159 -5.47 -16.86 -13.21
#